data_AF-A0A9Y3S3S3-F1
#
_entry.id   AF-A0A9Y3S3S3-F1
#
_cell.length_a   1.000
_cell.length_b   1.000
_cell.length_c   1.000
_cell.angle_alpha   90.00
_cell.angle_beta   90.00
_cell.angle_gamma   90.00
#
_symmetry.space_group_name_H-M   'P 1'
#
loop_
_entity.id
_entity.type
_entity.pdbx_description
1 polymer ?
#
loop_
_entity_poly.entity_id
_entity_poly.type
_entity_poly.pdbx_seq_one_letter_code
_entity_poly.pdbx_strand_id
1 'polypeptide(L)'
;MPRVKQTGRNMLFVIAVVSVYLALVISPTDSTADSSYVAAVYEHKVILNPGPRTPVSRHEALQHMQKNLDIYEEQAARAAQQGAQILVFPEDGIHGFNFTRSSIVGYLETIPNPQEESWNPCTEPERHNNTEVLQRLSCMARRNNLYLVANMPDLQPCPLKTSPSSTCPPDGRWQFNTNVAFRSDGLLIARYHKQNLFFEQSFDTPPEPEVITFDTPFAGKFGLFICFDILFHDPAVVLVEMGVRQLIFPTAWMNALPLLDSVQFHSAFSLGANVTLLSANIRNDQRIMKGSGIYTPFSATYHHAWKGDPEEGRLLVARVPVLEPLEVKQSAAKEVEAGGVESASSVATDSGCCHQDSCDDHSPDLVHPSHPTFISFMFHDPFTFVLLNETQGDVKVCNGTFCCRLQYRWLLQDHKELYALGAFAGLHTVDGRYALQVCAVVRCAGLDQNSCGQVVEEAESKMDFLLEGNFDTKCVYPSILTSRMFLEQPESLQKAPDGRVTMKHSNMKGGLVTTCLYGRMYHLDNE
;
A
#
# COMPACT_ATOMS: atom_id res chain seq x y z
N MET A 1 -63.35 -22.55 85.11
CA MET A 1 -64.78 -22.56 84.69
C MET A 1 -65.02 -21.42 83.72
N PRO A 2 -65.81 -21.63 82.65
CA PRO A 2 -65.57 -21.02 81.33
C PRO A 2 -66.47 -19.82 81.04
N ARG A 3 -66.09 -19.01 80.05
CA ARG A 3 -67.00 -18.58 78.98
C ARG A 3 -66.22 -18.19 77.72
N VAL A 4 -66.36 -19.05 76.72
CA VAL A 4 -65.83 -18.92 75.36
C VAL A 4 -66.78 -18.03 74.55
N LYS A 5 -66.22 -17.05 73.83
CA LYS A 5 -66.80 -16.48 72.60
C LYS A 5 -65.68 -16.42 71.57
N GLN A 6 -65.73 -17.34 70.60
CA GLN A 6 -64.84 -17.40 69.45
C GLN A 6 -65.45 -16.57 68.33
N THR A 7 -64.79 -15.49 67.93
CA THR A 7 -65.10 -14.73 66.72
C THR A 7 -63.99 -14.97 65.71
N GLY A 8 -64.25 -15.84 64.74
CA GLY A 8 -63.42 -16.00 63.55
C GLY A 8 -63.69 -14.85 62.58
N ARG A 9 -62.64 -14.11 62.22
CA ARG A 9 -62.67 -13.04 61.22
C ARG A 9 -61.69 -13.42 60.12
N ASN A 10 -62.21 -13.64 58.91
CA ASN A 10 -61.43 -13.91 57.71
C ASN A 10 -60.41 -12.80 57.47
N MET A 11 -59.12 -13.16 57.37
CA MET A 11 -58.06 -12.25 56.96
C MET A 11 -57.40 -12.85 55.71
N LEU A 12 -57.55 -12.14 54.59
CA LEU A 12 -56.89 -12.43 53.33
C LEU A 12 -55.37 -12.45 53.54
N PHE A 13 -54.71 -13.52 53.11
CA PHE A 13 -53.26 -13.56 52.97
C PHE A 13 -52.86 -12.78 51.71
N VAL A 14 -52.27 -11.60 51.92
CA VAL A 14 -51.53 -10.87 50.90
C VAL A 14 -50.11 -11.45 50.86
N ILE A 15 -49.76 -12.12 49.76
CA ILE A 15 -48.40 -12.59 49.50
C ILE A 15 -47.59 -11.37 49.05
N ALA A 16 -46.67 -10.91 49.91
CA ALA A 16 -45.70 -9.88 49.57
C ALA A 16 -44.57 -10.51 48.73
N VAL A 17 -44.50 -10.16 47.45
CA VAL A 17 -43.38 -10.49 46.57
C VAL A 17 -42.25 -9.50 46.86
N VAL A 18 -41.17 -9.98 47.45
CA VAL A 18 -39.94 -9.20 47.67
C VAL A 18 -39.16 -9.17 46.36
N SER A 19 -39.23 -8.06 45.64
CA SER A 19 -38.40 -7.79 44.46
C SER A 19 -36.99 -7.39 44.90
N VAL A 20 -36.04 -8.32 44.83
CA VAL A 20 -34.61 -8.03 44.97
C VAL A 20 -34.12 -7.42 43.66
N TYR A 21 -33.94 -6.11 43.63
CA TYR A 21 -33.24 -5.43 42.55
C TYR A 21 -31.74 -5.68 42.70
N LEU A 22 -31.19 -6.57 41.86
CA LEU A 22 -29.75 -6.69 41.68
C LEU A 22 -29.28 -5.49 40.83
N ALA A 23 -28.77 -4.46 41.49
CA ALA A 23 -28.09 -3.36 40.80
C ALA A 23 -26.76 -3.90 40.26
N LEU A 24 -26.73 -4.22 38.96
CA LEU A 24 -25.48 -4.43 38.21
C LEU A 24 -24.76 -3.08 38.15
N VAL A 25 -23.78 -2.91 39.04
CA VAL A 25 -22.75 -1.87 38.90
C VAL A 25 -21.88 -2.30 37.72
N ILE A 26 -22.22 -1.83 36.53
CA ILE A 26 -21.33 -1.88 35.38
C ILE A 26 -20.28 -0.80 35.65
N SER A 27 -19.14 -1.21 36.20
CA SER A 27 -17.92 -0.42 36.07
C SER A 27 -17.70 -0.17 34.57
N PRO A 28 -17.36 1.05 34.13
CA PRO A 28 -16.94 1.24 32.76
C PRO A 28 -15.63 0.48 32.60
N THR A 29 -15.72 -0.72 32.04
CA THR A 29 -14.57 -1.30 31.38
C THR A 29 -14.19 -0.32 30.28
N ASP A 30 -12.99 0.23 30.41
CA ASP A 30 -12.30 0.95 29.36
C ASP A 30 -12.08 -0.05 28.21
N SER A 31 -13.13 -0.24 27.42
CA SER A 31 -13.10 -1.01 26.19
C SER A 31 -13.13 0.00 25.07
N THR A 32 -11.95 0.47 24.67
CA THR A 32 -11.75 0.80 23.26
C THR A 32 -12.09 -0.48 22.49
N ALA A 33 -13.34 -0.63 22.09
CA ALA A 33 -13.68 -1.66 21.12
C ALA A 33 -12.86 -1.31 19.88
N ASP A 34 -11.84 -2.10 19.57
CA ASP A 34 -11.02 -1.95 18.37
C ASP A 34 -11.97 -1.86 17.18
N SER A 35 -12.17 -0.64 16.68
CA SER A 35 -13.11 -0.37 15.60
C SER A 35 -12.63 -1.14 14.37
N SER A 36 -13.53 -1.84 13.71
CA SER A 36 -13.21 -2.63 12.52
C SER A 36 -14.31 -2.50 11.48
N TYR A 37 -13.94 -2.68 10.23
CA TYR A 37 -14.82 -2.66 9.08
C TYR A 37 -14.56 -3.87 8.20
N VAL A 38 -15.47 -4.19 7.28
CA VAL A 38 -15.25 -5.25 6.30
C VAL A 38 -14.88 -4.61 4.96
N ALA A 39 -13.70 -4.97 4.44
CA ALA A 39 -13.20 -4.50 3.15
C ALA A 39 -13.18 -5.64 2.15
N ALA A 40 -13.33 -5.30 0.88
CA ALA A 40 -13.15 -6.21 -0.23
C ALA A 40 -12.23 -5.62 -1.30
N VAL A 41 -11.45 -6.49 -1.92
CA VAL A 41 -10.67 -6.18 -3.13
C VAL A 41 -10.93 -7.28 -4.16
N TYR A 42 -10.99 -6.91 -5.43
CA TYR A 42 -11.19 -7.88 -6.51
C TYR A 42 -9.99 -7.91 -7.44
N GLU A 43 -9.32 -9.06 -7.50
CA GLU A 43 -8.35 -9.36 -8.54
C GLU A 43 -9.10 -9.66 -9.84
N HIS A 44 -8.94 -8.83 -10.87
CA HIS A 44 -9.80 -8.89 -12.06
C HIS A 44 -9.10 -9.51 -13.26
N LYS A 45 -9.71 -10.55 -13.85
CA LYS A 45 -9.34 -11.02 -15.19
C LYS A 45 -9.99 -10.11 -16.23
N VAL A 46 -9.29 -9.05 -16.62
CA VAL A 46 -9.79 -8.09 -17.58
C VAL A 46 -10.03 -8.71 -18.95
N ILE A 47 -11.22 -8.45 -19.51
CA ILE A 47 -11.52 -8.72 -20.92
C ILE A 47 -10.86 -7.60 -21.72
N LEU A 48 -9.77 -7.91 -22.42
CA LEU A 48 -8.99 -6.93 -23.19
C LEU A 48 -9.60 -6.66 -24.56
N ASN A 49 -9.43 -5.42 -25.04
CA ASN A 49 -9.59 -5.10 -26.46
C ASN A 49 -8.42 -5.75 -27.24
N PRO A 50 -8.68 -6.61 -28.25
CA PRO A 50 -7.60 -7.26 -29.01
C PRO A 50 -6.81 -6.29 -29.91
N GLY A 51 -7.36 -5.12 -30.21
CA GLY A 51 -6.71 -4.08 -31.01
C GLY A 51 -6.69 -2.73 -30.29
N PRO A 52 -6.01 -2.58 -29.14
CA PRO A 52 -6.10 -1.38 -28.30
C PRO A 52 -5.51 -0.14 -28.98
N ARG A 53 -4.68 -0.32 -30.02
CA ARG A 53 -4.09 0.77 -30.82
C ARG A 53 -4.97 1.22 -31.99
N THR A 54 -6.07 0.54 -32.27
CA THR A 54 -7.01 0.91 -33.33
C THR A 54 -8.16 1.71 -32.71
N PRO A 55 -8.42 2.95 -33.15
CA PRO A 55 -9.58 3.70 -32.68
C PRO A 55 -10.88 2.98 -32.99
N VAL A 56 -11.80 3.00 -32.03
CA VAL A 56 -13.16 2.47 -32.16
C VAL A 56 -14.17 3.57 -31.84
N SER A 57 -15.41 3.39 -32.27
CA SER A 57 -16.49 4.32 -31.90
C SER A 57 -16.77 4.25 -30.39
N ARG A 58 -17.35 5.33 -29.84
CA ARG A 58 -17.84 5.35 -28.44
C ARG A 58 -18.79 4.19 -28.14
N HIS A 59 -19.66 3.84 -29.09
CA HIS A 59 -20.58 2.72 -28.94
C HIS A 59 -19.85 1.37 -28.76
N GLU A 60 -18.84 1.10 -29.59
CA GLU A 60 -18.03 -0.13 -29.49
C GLU A 60 -17.18 -0.15 -28.21
N ALA A 61 -16.59 0.98 -27.83
CA ALA A 61 -15.86 1.13 -26.57
C ALA A 61 -16.76 0.85 -25.36
N LEU A 62 -17.97 1.41 -25.34
CA LEU A 62 -18.97 1.12 -24.31
C LEU A 62 -19.33 -0.36 -24.28
N GLN A 63 -19.65 -0.98 -25.42
CA GLN A 63 -19.94 -2.43 -25.47
C GLN A 63 -18.79 -3.28 -24.91
N HIS A 64 -17.54 -2.86 -25.09
CA HIS A 64 -16.38 -3.52 -24.49
C HIS A 64 -16.33 -3.31 -22.98
N MET A 65 -16.38 -2.06 -22.50
CA MET A 65 -16.36 -1.73 -21.07
C MET A 65 -17.52 -2.38 -20.30
N GLN A 66 -18.72 -2.47 -20.90
CA GLN A 66 -19.88 -3.10 -20.26
C GLN A 66 -19.63 -4.57 -19.92
N LYS A 67 -18.83 -5.31 -20.72
CA LYS A 67 -18.49 -6.70 -20.41
C LYS A 67 -17.66 -6.84 -19.12
N ASN A 68 -16.75 -5.91 -18.87
CA ASN A 68 -15.99 -5.86 -17.62
C ASN A 68 -16.89 -5.39 -16.45
N LEU A 69 -17.76 -4.40 -16.69
CA LEU A 69 -18.70 -3.91 -15.68
C LEU A 69 -19.76 -4.95 -15.27
N ASP A 70 -20.14 -5.88 -16.16
CA ASP A 70 -20.99 -7.03 -15.83
C ASP A 70 -20.35 -7.90 -14.74
N ILE A 71 -19.04 -8.15 -14.85
CA ILE A 71 -18.27 -8.90 -13.85
C ILE A 71 -18.21 -8.10 -12.54
N TYR A 72 -17.96 -6.78 -12.62
CA TYR A 72 -17.90 -5.93 -11.43
C TYR A 72 -19.23 -5.94 -10.66
N GLU A 73 -20.36 -5.89 -11.37
CA GLU A 73 -21.69 -5.91 -10.75
C GLU A 73 -21.93 -7.21 -9.97
N GLU A 74 -21.50 -8.35 -10.51
CA GLU A 74 -21.54 -9.63 -9.83
C GLU A 74 -20.66 -9.63 -8.57
N GLN A 75 -19.42 -9.12 -8.66
CA GLN A 75 -18.51 -9.11 -7.52
C GLN A 75 -18.96 -8.11 -6.44
N ALA A 76 -19.56 -6.98 -6.81
CA ALA A 76 -20.15 -6.04 -5.87
C ALA A 76 -21.28 -6.68 -5.08
N ALA A 77 -22.16 -7.44 -5.75
CA ALA A 77 -23.22 -8.19 -5.07
C ALA A 77 -22.65 -9.25 -4.12
N ARG A 78 -21.62 -10.01 -4.56
CA ARG A 78 -20.96 -11.03 -3.72
C ARG A 78 -20.21 -10.42 -2.53
N ALA A 79 -19.60 -9.25 -2.69
CA ALA A 79 -18.94 -8.53 -1.61
C ALA A 79 -19.96 -8.01 -0.58
N ALA A 80 -21.05 -7.41 -1.06
CA ALA A 80 -22.14 -6.93 -0.21
C ALA A 80 -22.79 -8.06 0.60
N GLN A 81 -23.02 -9.23 -0.02
CA GLN A 81 -23.53 -10.42 0.67
C GLN A 81 -22.61 -10.90 1.80
N GLN A 82 -21.31 -10.64 1.68
CA GLN A 82 -20.31 -10.94 2.72
C GLN A 82 -20.12 -9.77 3.72
N GLY A 83 -20.94 -8.73 3.62
CA GLY A 83 -20.95 -7.58 4.54
C GLY A 83 -19.88 -6.53 4.26
N ALA A 84 -19.24 -6.55 3.08
CA ALA A 84 -18.24 -5.55 2.73
C ALA A 84 -18.84 -4.14 2.70
N GLN A 85 -18.17 -3.20 3.37
CA GLN A 85 -18.54 -1.79 3.43
C GLN A 85 -17.82 -0.98 2.34
N ILE A 86 -16.69 -1.48 1.84
CA ILE A 86 -15.95 -0.92 0.72
C ILE A 86 -15.43 -2.03 -0.20
N LEU A 87 -15.52 -1.82 -1.52
CA LEU A 87 -14.97 -2.70 -2.56
C LEU A 87 -14.05 -1.90 -3.49
N VAL A 88 -12.84 -2.42 -3.72
CA VAL A 88 -11.85 -1.83 -4.62
C VAL A 88 -11.66 -2.72 -5.85
N PHE A 89 -11.73 -2.11 -7.03
CA PHE A 89 -11.39 -2.73 -8.32
C PHE A 89 -10.03 -2.25 -8.84
N PRO A 90 -9.38 -3.01 -9.74
CA PRO A 90 -8.04 -2.70 -10.22
C PRO A 90 -7.95 -1.50 -11.17
N GLU A 91 -6.72 -1.00 -11.33
CA GLU A 91 -6.34 -0.09 -12.42
C GLU A 91 -6.59 -0.76 -13.77
N ASP A 92 -7.01 0.02 -14.77
CA ASP A 92 -7.31 -0.46 -16.14
C ASP A 92 -8.35 -1.59 -16.23
N GLY A 93 -9.01 -1.95 -15.14
CA GLY A 93 -9.86 -3.15 -15.11
C GLY A 93 -11.17 -3.03 -15.91
N ILE A 94 -11.54 -1.82 -16.35
CA ILE A 94 -12.72 -1.58 -17.18
C ILE A 94 -12.38 -1.64 -18.68
N HIS A 95 -11.24 -1.12 -19.09
CA HIS A 95 -10.90 -0.86 -20.49
C HIS A 95 -9.61 -1.56 -20.98
N GLY A 96 -8.76 -2.03 -20.07
CA GLY A 96 -7.45 -2.61 -20.37
C GLY A 96 -6.40 -1.55 -20.67
N PHE A 97 -5.27 -1.99 -21.23
CA PHE A 97 -4.06 -1.18 -21.43
C PHE A 97 -3.57 -1.21 -22.89
N ASN A 98 -2.45 -0.52 -23.17
CA ASN A 98 -1.79 -0.38 -24.48
C ASN A 98 -2.51 0.48 -25.53
N PHE A 99 -3.30 1.45 -25.09
CA PHE A 99 -3.91 2.45 -25.97
C PHE A 99 -2.90 3.51 -26.44
N THR A 100 -3.24 4.22 -27.51
CA THR A 100 -2.65 5.50 -27.88
C THR A 100 -3.59 6.64 -27.49
N ARG A 101 -3.12 7.88 -27.52
CA ARG A 101 -3.96 9.04 -27.26
C ARG A 101 -5.22 9.10 -28.14
N SER A 102 -5.11 8.65 -29.40
CA SER A 102 -6.24 8.66 -30.35
C SER A 102 -7.14 7.45 -30.22
N SER A 103 -6.61 6.27 -29.89
CA SER A 103 -7.41 5.05 -29.80
C SER A 103 -8.21 4.94 -28.50
N ILE A 104 -7.77 5.60 -27.42
CA ILE A 104 -8.49 5.60 -26.14
C ILE A 104 -9.74 6.50 -26.14
N VAL A 105 -9.89 7.41 -27.11
CA VAL A 105 -10.91 8.48 -27.07
C VAL A 105 -12.33 7.95 -26.87
N GLY A 106 -12.68 6.81 -27.48
CA GLY A 106 -13.99 6.18 -27.29
C GLY A 106 -14.28 5.72 -25.86
N TYR A 107 -13.25 5.51 -25.04
CA TYR A 107 -13.35 5.00 -23.67
C TYR A 107 -13.48 6.10 -22.62
N LEU A 108 -13.11 7.35 -22.95
CA LEU A 108 -13.08 8.45 -22.00
C LEU A 108 -14.48 8.93 -21.60
N GLU A 109 -14.61 9.37 -20.35
CA GLU A 109 -15.73 10.19 -19.87
C GLU A 109 -15.18 11.44 -19.20
N THR A 110 -15.94 12.54 -19.20
CA THR A 110 -15.56 13.70 -18.39
C THR A 110 -16.04 13.50 -16.96
N ILE A 111 -15.10 13.32 -16.04
CA ILE A 111 -15.37 13.11 -14.63
C ILE A 111 -15.32 14.46 -13.91
N PRO A 112 -16.42 14.95 -13.33
CA PRO A 112 -16.39 16.24 -12.62
C PRO A 112 -15.60 16.16 -11.32
N ASN A 113 -15.19 17.33 -10.82
CA ASN A 113 -14.49 17.44 -9.54
C ASN A 113 -15.50 17.41 -8.38
N PRO A 114 -15.48 16.38 -7.50
CA PRO A 114 -16.42 16.29 -6.38
C PRO A 114 -16.29 17.40 -5.33
N GLN A 115 -15.18 18.15 -5.36
CA GLN A 115 -14.99 19.34 -4.50
C GLN A 115 -15.67 20.59 -5.07
N GLU A 116 -15.95 20.63 -6.37
CA GLU A 116 -16.64 21.75 -7.03
C GLU A 116 -18.14 21.52 -7.16
N GLU A 117 -18.56 20.26 -7.30
CA GLU A 117 -19.98 19.94 -7.39
C GLU A 117 -20.35 18.62 -6.73
N SER A 118 -21.56 18.58 -6.18
CA SER A 118 -22.18 17.34 -5.68
C SER A 118 -23.06 16.75 -6.77
N TRP A 119 -22.74 15.53 -7.21
CA TRP A 119 -23.49 14.81 -8.23
C TRP A 119 -23.56 13.32 -7.92
N ASN A 120 -24.77 12.77 -8.02
CA ASN A 120 -25.00 11.33 -7.93
C ASN A 120 -25.42 10.80 -9.31
N PRO A 121 -24.50 10.17 -10.06
CA PRO A 121 -24.77 9.69 -11.41
C PRO A 121 -25.95 8.72 -11.51
N CYS A 122 -26.22 7.93 -10.46
CA CYS A 122 -27.32 6.97 -10.46
C CYS A 122 -28.69 7.62 -10.37
N THR A 123 -28.83 8.73 -9.61
CA THR A 123 -30.11 9.44 -9.44
C THR A 123 -30.29 10.58 -10.42
N GLU A 124 -29.20 11.13 -10.94
CA GLU A 124 -29.20 12.30 -11.83
C GLU A 124 -28.41 12.01 -13.13
N PRO A 125 -28.78 10.99 -13.90
CA PRO A 125 -27.98 10.55 -15.06
C PRO A 125 -27.93 11.58 -16.19
N GLU A 126 -28.96 12.41 -16.33
CA GLU A 126 -29.06 13.42 -17.39
C GLU A 126 -28.28 14.72 -17.09
N ARG A 127 -27.61 14.81 -15.93
CA ARG A 127 -26.87 16.03 -15.54
C ARG A 127 -25.61 16.23 -16.40
N HIS A 128 -24.94 15.14 -16.77
CA HIS A 128 -23.75 15.15 -17.60
C HIS A 128 -23.90 14.12 -18.72
N ASN A 129 -23.63 14.55 -19.95
CA ASN A 129 -23.70 13.67 -21.12
C ASN A 129 -22.50 12.73 -21.18
N ASN A 130 -22.67 11.55 -21.81
CA ASN A 130 -21.61 10.55 -22.04
C ASN A 130 -20.96 10.05 -20.74
N THR A 131 -21.78 9.72 -19.74
CA THR A 131 -21.34 9.27 -18.40
C THR A 131 -21.84 7.86 -18.05
N GLU A 132 -22.02 7.00 -19.05
CA GLU A 132 -22.64 5.68 -18.87
C GLU A 132 -21.86 4.77 -17.91
N VAL A 133 -20.52 4.86 -17.90
CA VAL A 133 -19.65 4.10 -16.98
C VAL A 133 -19.78 4.65 -15.55
N LEU A 134 -19.68 5.97 -15.36
CA LEU A 134 -19.90 6.61 -14.05
C LEU A 134 -21.28 6.31 -13.48
N GLN A 135 -22.33 6.37 -14.31
CA GLN A 135 -23.70 6.01 -13.95
C GLN A 135 -23.77 4.57 -13.46
N ARG A 136 -23.17 3.62 -14.19
CA ARG A 136 -23.21 2.21 -13.83
C ARG A 136 -22.47 1.93 -12.53
N LEU A 137 -21.29 2.51 -12.32
CA LEU A 137 -20.52 2.38 -11.08
C LEU A 137 -21.25 3.00 -9.88
N SER A 138 -21.82 4.19 -10.04
CA SER A 138 -22.64 4.85 -9.03
C SER A 138 -23.86 4.01 -8.63
N CYS A 139 -24.59 3.46 -9.62
CA CYS A 139 -25.72 2.59 -9.33
C CYS A 139 -25.30 1.26 -8.69
N MET A 140 -24.15 0.72 -9.06
CA MET A 140 -23.59 -0.48 -8.46
C MET A 140 -23.30 -0.27 -6.97
N ALA A 141 -22.67 0.84 -6.60
CA ALA A 141 -22.44 1.22 -5.21
C ALA A 141 -23.76 1.34 -4.44
N ARG A 142 -24.73 2.08 -5.00
CA ARG A 142 -26.05 2.33 -4.40
C ARG A 142 -26.87 1.06 -4.18
N ARG A 143 -26.98 0.20 -5.19
CA ARG A 143 -27.78 -1.04 -5.13
C ARG A 143 -27.25 -2.01 -4.07
N ASN A 144 -25.94 -2.00 -3.87
CA ASN A 144 -25.25 -2.90 -2.96
C ASN A 144 -24.93 -2.27 -1.59
N ASN A 145 -25.29 -0.99 -1.39
CA ASN A 145 -25.03 -0.24 -0.16
C ASN A 145 -23.57 -0.33 0.32
N LEU A 146 -22.62 -0.18 -0.60
CA LEU A 146 -21.18 -0.22 -0.32
C LEU A 146 -20.46 0.97 -0.96
N TYR A 147 -19.35 1.38 -0.37
CA TYR A 147 -18.41 2.29 -1.03
C TYR A 147 -17.70 1.52 -2.15
N LEU A 148 -17.61 2.11 -3.33
CA LEU A 148 -17.02 1.47 -4.50
C LEU A 148 -15.91 2.34 -5.06
N VAL A 149 -14.73 1.75 -5.25
CA VAL A 149 -13.61 2.40 -5.94
C VAL A 149 -13.28 1.64 -7.20
N ALA A 150 -13.15 2.37 -8.31
CA ALA A 150 -12.78 1.84 -9.61
C ALA A 150 -11.84 2.79 -10.32
N ASN A 151 -11.20 2.29 -11.37
CA ASN A 151 -10.30 3.04 -12.22
C ASN A 151 -10.84 3.11 -13.65
N MET A 152 -10.82 4.30 -14.25
CA MET A 152 -11.31 4.55 -15.59
C MET A 152 -10.59 5.75 -16.25
N PRO A 153 -10.63 5.87 -17.58
CA PRO A 153 -9.94 6.95 -18.27
C PRO A 153 -10.82 8.22 -18.30
N ASP A 154 -10.25 9.35 -17.89
CA ASP A 154 -10.93 10.65 -17.79
C ASP A 154 -10.55 11.59 -18.94
N LEU A 155 -11.50 12.37 -19.42
CA LEU A 155 -11.34 13.47 -20.36
C LEU A 155 -11.60 14.80 -19.67
N GLN A 156 -10.57 15.65 -19.56
CA GLN A 156 -10.74 17.02 -19.06
C GLN A 156 -10.56 18.05 -20.20
N PRO A 157 -11.49 19.02 -20.33
CA PRO A 157 -11.37 20.08 -21.31
C PRO A 157 -10.23 21.04 -20.96
N CYS A 158 -9.71 21.72 -21.97
CA CYS A 158 -8.72 22.79 -21.79
C CYS A 158 -9.40 24.17 -21.71
N PRO A 159 -8.86 25.12 -20.91
CA PRO A 159 -7.76 24.92 -19.94
C PRO A 159 -8.22 24.14 -18.70
N LEU A 160 -7.29 23.49 -18.00
CA LEU A 160 -7.60 22.90 -16.70
C LEU A 160 -7.93 23.99 -15.70
N LYS A 161 -9.05 23.85 -14.98
CA LYS A 161 -9.42 24.80 -13.93
C LYS A 161 -8.41 24.82 -12.78
N THR A 162 -7.85 23.65 -12.44
CA THR A 162 -6.87 23.47 -11.36
C THR A 162 -5.49 24.04 -11.70
N SER A 163 -5.15 24.14 -12.99
CA SER A 163 -3.90 24.75 -13.46
C SER A 163 -4.15 25.58 -14.71
N PRO A 164 -4.70 26.81 -14.58
CA PRO A 164 -5.09 27.64 -15.73
C PRO A 164 -3.92 28.08 -16.61
N SER A 165 -2.70 28.08 -16.05
CA SER A 165 -1.45 28.40 -16.76
C SER A 165 -0.85 27.22 -17.51
N SER A 166 -1.37 26.00 -17.33
CA SER A 166 -0.86 24.82 -18.03
C SER A 166 -1.17 24.88 -19.54
N THR A 167 -0.20 24.48 -20.36
CA THR A 167 -0.37 24.40 -21.81
C THR A 167 -1.15 23.14 -22.16
N CYS A 168 -2.29 23.29 -22.83
CA CYS A 168 -3.09 22.17 -23.31
C CYS A 168 -2.28 21.23 -24.22
N PRO A 169 -2.46 19.90 -24.14
CA PRO A 169 -1.88 18.98 -25.09
C PRO A 169 -2.22 19.34 -26.55
N PRO A 170 -1.36 19.00 -27.53
CA PRO A 170 -1.53 19.40 -28.93
C PRO A 170 -2.86 18.95 -29.57
N ASP A 171 -3.46 17.90 -29.03
CA ASP A 171 -4.73 17.33 -29.47
C ASP A 171 -5.95 17.89 -28.73
N GLY A 172 -5.78 18.99 -28.00
CA GLY A 172 -6.84 19.87 -27.50
C GLY A 172 -7.56 19.37 -26.25
N ARG A 173 -7.05 18.34 -25.58
CA ARG A 173 -7.69 17.72 -24.41
C ARG A 173 -6.67 17.09 -23.47
N TRP A 174 -7.01 17.04 -22.19
CA TRP A 174 -6.29 16.25 -21.21
C TRP A 174 -6.94 14.88 -21.06
N GLN A 175 -6.11 13.85 -20.92
CA GLN A 175 -6.56 12.47 -20.72
C GLN A 175 -5.85 11.89 -19.51
N PHE A 176 -6.57 11.41 -18.50
CA PHE A 176 -5.97 10.95 -17.25
C PHE A 176 -6.35 9.51 -16.91
N ASN A 177 -5.39 8.74 -16.39
CA ASN A 177 -5.67 7.53 -15.64
C ASN A 177 -6.29 7.96 -14.30
N THR A 178 -7.52 7.51 -14.01
CA THR A 178 -8.33 8.13 -12.95
C THR A 178 -9.00 7.11 -12.04
N ASN A 179 -8.71 7.21 -10.74
CA ASN A 179 -9.52 6.58 -9.72
C ASN A 179 -10.77 7.43 -9.45
N VAL A 180 -11.91 6.77 -9.33
CA VAL A 180 -13.16 7.35 -8.85
C VAL A 180 -13.68 6.56 -7.65
N ALA A 181 -14.21 7.26 -6.66
CA ALA A 181 -14.86 6.65 -5.51
C ALA A 181 -16.32 7.10 -5.40
N PHE A 182 -17.19 6.13 -5.15
CA PHE A 182 -18.61 6.33 -4.90
C PHE A 182 -18.97 5.94 -3.48
N ARG A 183 -19.78 6.77 -2.82
CA ARG A 183 -20.40 6.44 -1.54
C ARG A 183 -21.47 5.37 -1.71
N SER A 184 -21.88 4.73 -0.62
CA SER A 184 -22.93 3.71 -0.59
C SER A 184 -24.31 4.16 -1.09
N ASP A 185 -24.57 5.45 -1.27
CA ASP A 185 -25.78 5.98 -1.91
C ASP A 185 -25.60 6.29 -3.41
N GLY A 186 -24.41 6.07 -3.96
CA GLY A 186 -24.04 6.35 -5.34
C GLY A 186 -23.43 7.74 -5.58
N LEU A 187 -23.26 8.58 -4.56
CA LEU A 187 -22.64 9.90 -4.73
C LEU A 187 -21.17 9.74 -5.15
N LEU A 188 -20.72 10.46 -6.18
CA LEU A 188 -19.29 10.57 -6.52
C LEU A 188 -18.60 11.43 -5.45
N ILE A 189 -17.62 10.87 -4.74
CA ILE A 189 -16.98 11.50 -3.57
C ILE A 189 -15.48 11.72 -3.73
N ALA A 190 -14.83 11.07 -4.69
CA ALA A 190 -13.42 11.32 -5.00
C ALA A 190 -13.13 11.08 -6.48
N ARG A 191 -12.18 11.85 -6.99
CA ARG A 191 -11.53 11.70 -8.30
C ARG A 191 -10.04 11.96 -8.08
N TYR A 192 -9.18 11.04 -8.50
CA TYR A 192 -7.72 11.17 -8.42
C TYR A 192 -7.10 10.83 -9.76
N HIS A 193 -6.31 11.75 -10.32
CA HIS A 193 -5.52 11.52 -11.53
C HIS A 193 -4.13 10.99 -11.17
N LYS A 194 -3.73 9.87 -11.79
CA LYS A 194 -2.43 9.23 -11.56
C LYS A 194 -1.28 10.19 -11.82
N GLN A 195 -0.41 10.38 -10.81
CA GLN A 195 0.74 11.26 -10.92
C GLN A 195 1.91 10.60 -11.66
N ASN A 196 2.26 9.37 -11.27
CA ASN A 196 3.46 8.69 -11.75
C ASN A 196 3.09 7.64 -12.81
N LEU A 197 3.13 8.02 -14.09
CA LEU A 197 2.76 7.13 -15.19
C LEU A 197 3.82 6.05 -15.45
N PHE A 198 3.37 4.88 -15.92
CA PHE A 198 4.21 3.73 -16.25
C PHE A 198 3.86 3.18 -17.65
N PHE A 199 4.55 3.70 -18.67
CA PHE A 199 4.32 3.35 -20.10
C PHE A 199 2.92 3.66 -20.66
N GLU A 200 2.19 4.57 -20.02
CA GLU A 200 0.82 4.94 -20.37
C GLU A 200 0.75 6.05 -21.43
N GLN A 201 1.11 5.73 -22.68
CA GLN A 201 1.15 6.69 -23.80
C GLN A 201 -0.19 7.40 -24.08
N SER A 202 -1.30 6.85 -23.60
CA SER A 202 -2.64 7.43 -23.73
C SER A 202 -2.94 8.52 -22.70
N PHE A 203 -2.18 8.64 -21.62
CA PHE A 203 -2.48 9.54 -20.52
C PHE A 203 -1.44 10.65 -20.37
N ASP A 204 -1.90 11.76 -19.81
CA ASP A 204 -1.12 12.91 -19.40
C ASP A 204 -0.81 12.80 -17.89
N THR A 205 0.31 13.35 -17.46
CA THR A 205 0.59 13.57 -16.03
C THR A 205 -0.09 14.88 -15.59
N PRO A 206 -0.82 14.90 -14.45
CA PRO A 206 -1.36 16.14 -13.90
C PRO A 206 -0.27 17.21 -13.73
N PRO A 207 -0.54 18.48 -14.08
CA PRO A 207 0.45 19.55 -13.92
C PRO A 207 0.89 19.77 -12.47
N GLU A 208 0.01 19.48 -11.52
CA GLU A 208 0.25 19.59 -10.07
C GLU A 208 -0.16 18.27 -9.42
N PRO A 209 0.62 17.72 -8.46
CA PRO A 209 0.25 16.52 -7.73
C PRO A 209 -1.07 16.66 -6.98
N GLU A 210 -1.98 15.71 -7.18
CA GLU A 210 -3.26 15.67 -6.47
C GLU A 210 -3.14 14.81 -5.20
N VAL A 211 -3.56 15.36 -4.04
CA VAL A 211 -3.62 14.61 -2.77
C VAL A 211 -5.08 14.44 -2.38
N ILE A 212 -5.64 13.28 -2.72
CA ILE A 212 -7.08 13.03 -2.64
C ILE A 212 -7.43 12.12 -1.47
N THR A 213 -8.40 12.57 -0.66
CA THR A 213 -8.95 11.82 0.46
C THR A 213 -10.46 11.92 0.51
N PHE A 214 -11.11 10.95 1.18
CA PHE A 214 -12.53 11.04 1.54
C PHE A 214 -12.81 10.37 2.89
N ASP A 215 -13.82 10.88 3.59
CA ASP A 215 -14.21 10.36 4.90
C ASP A 215 -15.29 9.27 4.80
N THR A 216 -15.23 8.32 5.72
CA THR A 216 -16.18 7.22 5.86
C THR A 216 -16.71 7.13 7.30
N PRO A 217 -17.94 6.66 7.50
CA PRO A 217 -18.51 6.50 8.84
C PRO A 217 -17.95 5.28 9.59
N PHE A 218 -17.12 4.43 8.96
CA PHE A 218 -16.69 3.15 9.50
C PHE A 218 -15.18 2.99 9.68
N ALA A 219 -14.36 3.78 8.98
CA ALA A 219 -12.91 3.66 9.07
C ALA A 219 -12.19 5.01 8.89
N GLY A 220 -12.87 6.12 9.21
CA GLY A 220 -12.28 7.45 9.10
C GLY A 220 -11.92 7.81 7.67
N LYS A 221 -10.71 8.33 7.49
CA LYS A 221 -10.25 8.95 6.24
C LYS A 221 -9.46 7.96 5.38
N PHE A 222 -9.89 7.79 4.13
CA PHE A 222 -9.13 7.05 3.13
C PHE A 222 -8.36 7.99 2.21
N GLY A 223 -7.15 7.57 1.83
CA GLY A 223 -6.36 8.16 0.74
C GLY A 223 -6.38 7.27 -0.50
N LEU A 224 -6.18 7.88 -1.67
CA LEU A 224 -6.17 7.17 -2.96
C LEU A 224 -4.89 7.48 -3.73
N PHE A 225 -4.32 6.45 -4.33
CA PHE A 225 -3.27 6.56 -5.35
C PHE A 225 -3.27 5.30 -6.22
N ILE A 226 -2.47 5.27 -7.28
CA ILE A 226 -2.56 4.24 -8.32
C ILE A 226 -1.19 3.64 -8.61
N CYS A 227 -1.09 2.31 -8.49
CA CYS A 227 0.01 1.51 -9.02
C CYS A 227 1.41 2.08 -8.75
N PHE A 228 2.09 2.56 -9.80
CA PHE A 228 3.46 3.05 -9.73
C PHE A 228 3.66 4.21 -8.74
N ASP A 229 2.61 4.95 -8.38
CA ASP A 229 2.63 6.00 -7.35
C ASP A 229 3.23 5.52 -6.02
N ILE A 230 3.09 4.24 -5.66
CA ILE A 230 3.59 3.67 -4.40
C ILE A 230 5.13 3.76 -4.26
N LEU A 231 5.85 3.89 -5.37
CA LEU A 231 7.31 4.02 -5.39
C LEU A 231 7.79 5.46 -5.25
N PHE A 232 6.91 6.45 -5.25
CA PHE A 232 7.24 7.88 -5.24
C PHE A 232 6.73 8.56 -3.98
N HIS A 233 7.24 9.77 -3.75
CA HIS A 233 6.84 10.58 -2.61
C HIS A 233 5.39 11.06 -2.76
N ASP A 234 5.07 11.64 -3.92
CA ASP A 234 3.78 12.24 -4.18
C ASP A 234 2.89 11.30 -5.00
N PRO A 235 1.65 11.01 -4.57
CA PRO A 235 1.03 11.45 -3.31
C PRO A 235 1.19 10.45 -2.14
N ALA A 236 1.78 9.28 -2.37
CA ALA A 236 1.71 8.14 -1.45
C ALA A 236 2.28 8.45 -0.05
N VAL A 237 3.45 9.08 0.03
CA VAL A 237 4.09 9.46 1.29
C VAL A 237 3.39 10.66 1.91
N VAL A 238 3.00 11.65 1.12
CA VAL A 238 2.27 12.83 1.60
C VAL A 238 0.98 12.45 2.31
N LEU A 239 0.22 11.48 1.78
CA LEU A 239 -0.98 10.95 2.44
C LEU A 239 -0.65 10.39 3.84
N VAL A 240 0.44 9.62 3.97
CA VAL A 240 0.88 9.06 5.25
C VAL A 240 1.31 10.16 6.22
N GLU A 241 2.06 11.16 5.75
CA GLU A 241 2.50 12.32 6.55
C GLU A 241 1.32 13.18 7.03
N MET A 242 0.26 13.29 6.22
CA MET A 242 -1.00 13.92 6.59
C MET A 242 -1.83 13.13 7.62
N GLY A 243 -1.32 11.99 8.10
CA GLY A 243 -1.98 11.16 9.11
C GLY A 243 -3.01 10.18 8.54
N VAL A 244 -3.11 10.03 7.21
CA VAL A 244 -3.98 9.02 6.60
C VAL A 244 -3.39 7.64 6.87
N ARG A 245 -4.23 6.71 7.35
CA ARG A 245 -3.81 5.34 7.71
C ARG A 245 -4.58 4.26 6.97
N GLN A 246 -5.57 4.63 6.16
CA GLN A 246 -6.29 3.73 5.28
C GLN A 246 -6.07 4.17 3.84
N LEU A 247 -5.50 3.30 3.02
CA LEU A 247 -5.12 3.64 1.64
C LEU A 247 -5.77 2.65 0.66
N ILE A 248 -6.25 3.19 -0.46
CA ILE A 248 -6.89 2.44 -1.54
C ILE A 248 -5.99 2.47 -2.75
N PHE A 249 -5.71 1.27 -3.29
CA PHE A 249 -4.66 1.06 -4.26
C PHE A 249 -5.09 0.13 -5.42
N PRO A 250 -5.88 0.65 -6.38
CA PRO A 250 -6.04 0.04 -7.70
C PRO A 250 -4.68 -0.05 -8.41
N THR A 251 -4.37 -1.19 -8.99
CA THR A 251 -3.09 -1.40 -9.67
C THR A 251 -3.19 -2.42 -10.81
N ALA A 252 -2.35 -2.26 -11.83
CA ALA A 252 -2.04 -3.25 -12.86
C ALA A 252 -0.54 -3.58 -12.77
N TRP A 253 -0.14 -4.14 -11.63
CA TRP A 253 1.26 -4.36 -11.27
C TRP A 253 1.85 -5.59 -11.96
N MET A 254 2.98 -5.42 -12.65
CA MET A 254 3.79 -6.51 -13.18
C MET A 254 4.84 -6.94 -12.16
N ASN A 255 4.81 -8.19 -11.71
CA ASN A 255 5.69 -8.65 -10.65
C ASN A 255 7.16 -8.70 -11.11
N ALA A 256 8.05 -8.15 -10.29
CA ALA A 256 9.50 -8.14 -10.52
C ALA A 256 10.26 -8.65 -9.28
N LEU A 257 10.41 -9.98 -9.20
CA LEU A 257 11.24 -10.61 -8.17
C LEU A 257 12.73 -10.23 -8.33
N PRO A 258 13.51 -10.16 -7.23
CA PRO A 258 13.15 -10.56 -5.86
C PRO A 258 12.71 -9.41 -4.93
N LEU A 259 12.42 -8.22 -5.46
CA LEU A 259 12.18 -7.03 -4.62
C LEU A 259 10.77 -6.45 -4.76
N LEU A 260 10.13 -6.63 -5.91
CA LEU A 260 8.95 -5.92 -6.36
C LEU A 260 7.86 -6.87 -6.88
N ASP A 261 7.72 -8.06 -6.28
CA ASP A 261 6.47 -8.82 -6.43
C ASP A 261 5.35 -8.07 -5.71
N SER A 262 4.15 -8.01 -6.30
CA SER A 262 3.04 -7.20 -5.78
C SER A 262 2.71 -7.52 -4.32
N VAL A 263 2.50 -8.78 -3.95
CA VAL A 263 2.11 -9.11 -2.57
C VAL A 263 3.26 -8.84 -1.59
N GLN A 264 4.50 -8.98 -2.06
CA GLN A 264 5.70 -8.65 -1.30
C GLN A 264 5.78 -7.15 -1.01
N PHE A 265 5.83 -6.32 -2.06
CA PHE A 265 6.09 -4.89 -1.90
C PHE A 265 4.89 -4.15 -1.29
N HIS A 266 3.66 -4.51 -1.67
CA HIS A 266 2.46 -3.84 -1.14
C HIS A 266 2.28 -4.13 0.36
N SER A 267 2.58 -5.36 0.81
CA SER A 267 2.58 -5.68 2.24
C SER A 267 3.75 -5.02 2.98
N ALA A 268 4.92 -4.92 2.35
CA ALA A 268 6.07 -4.21 2.91
C ALA A 268 5.81 -2.72 3.11
N PHE A 269 5.11 -2.09 2.16
CA PHE A 269 4.66 -0.70 2.28
C PHE A 269 3.70 -0.54 3.45
N SER A 270 2.68 -1.41 3.55
CA SER A 270 1.71 -1.42 4.65
C SER A 270 2.40 -1.51 6.03
N LEU A 271 3.34 -2.43 6.19
CA LEU A 271 4.12 -2.60 7.42
C LEU A 271 5.07 -1.41 7.68
N GLY A 272 5.84 -1.00 6.68
CA GLY A 272 6.87 0.05 6.82
C GLY A 272 6.32 1.45 7.05
N ALA A 273 5.17 1.77 6.45
CA ALA A 273 4.45 3.04 6.59
C ALA A 273 3.38 3.02 7.69
N ASN A 274 3.14 1.87 8.31
CA ASN A 274 2.12 1.66 9.35
C ASN A 274 0.71 2.07 8.87
N VAL A 275 0.28 1.50 7.74
CA VAL A 275 -1.01 1.79 7.10
C VAL A 275 -1.75 0.51 6.71
N THR A 276 -3.07 0.60 6.61
CA THR A 276 -3.88 -0.37 5.89
C THR A 276 -3.83 -0.05 4.41
N LEU A 277 -3.58 -1.05 3.56
CA LEU A 277 -3.56 -0.94 2.10
C LEU A 277 -4.53 -1.94 1.47
N LEU A 278 -5.54 -1.42 0.77
CA LEU A 278 -6.49 -2.20 -0.03
C LEU A 278 -5.99 -2.27 -1.48
N SER A 279 -5.27 -3.33 -1.82
CA SER A 279 -4.63 -3.52 -3.13
C SER A 279 -5.46 -4.44 -4.02
N ALA A 280 -5.94 -3.91 -5.14
CA ALA A 280 -6.68 -4.66 -6.15
C ALA A 280 -5.89 -4.67 -7.46
N ASN A 281 -5.42 -5.85 -7.88
CA ASN A 281 -4.57 -6.02 -9.05
C ASN A 281 -5.31 -6.67 -10.23
N ILE A 282 -4.74 -6.54 -11.42
CA ILE A 282 -5.15 -7.31 -12.59
C ILE A 282 -4.65 -8.76 -12.49
N ARG A 283 -5.46 -9.71 -12.97
CA ARG A 283 -5.06 -11.08 -13.30
C ARG A 283 -4.75 -11.15 -14.80
N ASN A 284 -3.47 -11.23 -15.14
CA ASN A 284 -2.98 -11.46 -16.50
C ASN A 284 -1.63 -12.21 -16.48
N ASP A 285 -1.64 -13.50 -16.83
CA ASP A 285 -0.43 -14.33 -16.82
C ASP A 285 0.62 -13.87 -17.82
N GLN A 286 0.20 -13.42 -19.01
CA GLN A 286 1.12 -12.99 -20.08
C GLN A 286 1.94 -11.76 -19.69
N ARG A 287 1.39 -10.92 -18.81
CA ARG A 287 2.05 -9.72 -18.28
C ARG A 287 2.59 -9.89 -16.87
N ILE A 288 2.49 -11.10 -16.31
CA ILE A 288 2.93 -11.38 -14.92
C ILE A 288 2.21 -10.46 -13.92
N MET A 289 0.93 -10.15 -14.19
CA MET A 289 0.06 -9.41 -13.29
C MET A 289 -0.78 -10.41 -12.49
N LYS A 290 -0.46 -10.52 -11.22
CA LYS A 290 -1.13 -11.38 -10.23
C LYS A 290 -0.67 -10.96 -8.85
N GLY A 291 -1.55 -11.05 -7.86
CA GLY A 291 -1.24 -10.64 -6.51
C GLY A 291 -2.10 -9.45 -6.09
N SER A 292 -3.14 -9.73 -5.32
CA SER A 292 -4.03 -8.73 -4.71
C SER A 292 -4.18 -9.03 -3.23
N GLY A 293 -4.49 -8.01 -2.42
CA GLY A 293 -4.64 -8.24 -0.99
C GLY A 293 -5.11 -7.05 -0.18
N ILE A 294 -5.47 -7.38 1.05
CA ILE A 294 -5.83 -6.49 2.13
C ILE A 294 -4.72 -6.60 3.16
N TYR A 295 -3.88 -5.57 3.23
CA TYR A 295 -2.70 -5.54 4.07
C TYR A 295 -2.90 -4.57 5.22
N THR A 296 -2.48 -4.98 6.41
CA THR A 296 -2.33 -4.14 7.60
C THR A 296 -0.91 -4.34 8.12
N PRO A 297 -0.44 -3.49 9.05
CA PRO A 297 0.91 -3.60 9.60
C PRO A 297 1.20 -4.92 10.34
N PHE A 298 0.17 -5.73 10.61
CA PHE A 298 0.30 -6.97 11.39
C PHE A 298 -0.46 -8.16 10.79
N SER A 299 -1.15 -7.99 9.66
CA SER A 299 -1.88 -9.07 9.00
C SER A 299 -2.01 -8.83 7.50
N ALA A 300 -2.09 -9.92 6.74
CA ALA A 300 -2.29 -9.91 5.30
C ALA A 300 -3.34 -10.95 4.89
N THR A 301 -4.38 -10.54 4.19
CA THR A 301 -5.30 -11.43 3.47
C THR A 301 -5.10 -11.21 1.99
N TYR A 302 -4.54 -12.18 1.28
CA TYR A 302 -4.11 -11.99 -0.11
C TYR A 302 -4.34 -13.24 -0.97
N HIS A 303 -4.26 -13.03 -2.27
CA HIS A 303 -4.23 -14.08 -3.29
C HIS A 303 -3.03 -13.82 -4.20
N HIS A 304 -2.29 -14.87 -4.52
CA HIS A 304 -1.24 -14.85 -5.54
C HIS A 304 -1.32 -16.16 -6.31
N ALA A 305 -1.58 -16.09 -7.61
CA ALA A 305 -1.79 -17.27 -8.43
C ALA A 305 -0.48 -18.05 -8.67
N TRP A 306 -0.52 -19.36 -8.48
CA TRP A 306 0.61 -20.23 -8.74
C TRP A 306 0.67 -20.67 -10.20
N LYS A 307 1.85 -21.12 -10.63
CA LYS A 307 2.03 -21.69 -11.97
C LYS A 307 1.16 -22.93 -12.14
N GLY A 308 0.26 -22.87 -13.11
CA GLY A 308 -0.70 -23.93 -13.42
C GLY A 308 -2.10 -23.69 -12.86
N ASP A 309 -2.29 -22.69 -11.99
CA ASP A 309 -3.61 -22.27 -11.58
C ASP A 309 -4.38 -21.67 -12.76
N PRO A 310 -5.71 -21.82 -12.80
CA PRO A 310 -6.51 -21.18 -13.83
C PRO A 310 -6.40 -19.66 -13.73
N GLU A 311 -6.31 -19.00 -14.88
CA GLU A 311 -6.33 -17.55 -14.95
C GLU A 311 -7.77 -17.06 -14.74
N GLU A 312 -8.15 -16.86 -13.48
CA GLU A 312 -9.48 -16.43 -13.04
C GLU A 312 -9.37 -15.26 -12.05
N GLY A 313 -10.42 -14.44 -11.99
CA GLY A 313 -10.49 -13.36 -11.01
C GLY A 313 -10.79 -13.87 -9.60
N ARG A 314 -10.36 -13.13 -8.57
CA ARG A 314 -10.49 -13.51 -7.17
C ARG A 314 -11.03 -12.37 -6.32
N LEU A 315 -12.18 -12.59 -5.67
CA LEU A 315 -12.71 -11.70 -4.64
C LEU A 315 -12.12 -12.07 -3.28
N LEU A 316 -11.54 -11.09 -2.61
CA LEU A 316 -11.05 -11.20 -1.24
C LEU A 316 -11.90 -10.30 -0.35
N VAL A 317 -12.38 -10.84 0.76
CA VAL A 317 -13.16 -10.11 1.76
C VAL A 317 -12.57 -10.39 3.14
N ALA A 318 -12.28 -9.35 3.89
CA ALA A 318 -11.69 -9.46 5.22
C ALA A 318 -12.24 -8.41 6.19
N ARG A 319 -12.26 -8.77 7.47
CA ARG A 319 -12.42 -7.80 8.55
C ARG A 319 -11.09 -7.09 8.78
N VAL A 320 -11.12 -5.78 8.81
CA VAL A 320 -9.95 -4.90 8.86
C VAL A 320 -10.07 -3.98 10.07
N PRO A 321 -9.04 -3.90 10.93
CA PRO A 321 -9.01 -2.91 12.01
C PRO A 321 -8.85 -1.50 11.44
N VAL A 322 -9.50 -0.54 12.07
CA VAL A 322 -9.27 0.88 11.80
C VAL A 322 -7.99 1.28 12.51
N LEU A 323 -7.08 1.92 11.77
CA LEU A 323 -5.84 2.43 12.32
C LEU A 323 -6.03 3.92 12.61
N GLU A 324 -5.89 4.30 13.88
CA GLU A 324 -5.98 5.71 14.27
C GLU A 324 -4.75 6.48 13.79
N PRO A 325 -4.88 7.78 13.46
CA PRO A 325 -3.74 8.65 13.23
C PRO A 325 -2.81 8.60 14.44
N LEU A 326 -1.49 8.49 14.20
CA LEU A 326 -0.52 8.57 15.29
C LEU A 326 -0.67 9.96 15.94
N GLU A 327 -1.06 10.01 17.21
CA GLU A 327 -1.13 11.27 17.96
C GLU A 327 0.22 11.98 17.87
N VAL A 328 0.27 13.10 17.15
CA VAL A 328 1.38 14.04 17.25
C VAL A 328 1.28 14.61 18.66
N LYS A 329 2.02 14.03 19.61
CA LYS A 329 2.21 14.62 20.92
C LYS A 329 2.90 15.97 20.71
N GLN A 330 2.12 17.03 20.52
CA GLN A 330 2.57 18.39 20.75
C GLN A 330 2.86 18.50 22.24
N SER A 331 4.11 18.26 22.61
CA SER A 331 4.64 18.66 23.91
C SER A 331 4.65 20.19 23.93
N ALA A 332 3.51 20.80 24.24
CA ALA A 332 3.44 22.17 24.69
C ALA A 332 4.09 22.24 26.09
N ALA A 333 5.42 22.32 26.12
CA ALA A 333 6.13 22.73 27.30
C ALA A 333 5.78 24.20 27.54
N LYS A 334 5.04 24.45 28.63
CA LYS A 334 4.86 25.79 29.20
C LYS A 334 6.23 26.34 29.57
N GLU A 335 6.77 27.23 28.75
CA GLU A 335 7.85 28.12 29.17
C GLU A 335 7.26 29.19 30.09
N VAL A 336 7.78 29.22 31.32
CA VAL A 336 7.54 30.27 32.30
C VAL A 336 8.52 31.40 32.01
N GLU A 337 7.96 32.60 31.85
CA GLU A 337 8.68 33.86 31.67
C GLU A 337 9.70 34.13 32.80
N ALA A 338 10.92 34.53 32.41
CA ALA A 338 11.73 35.48 33.15
C ALA A 338 12.59 36.25 32.13
N GLY A 339 12.28 37.54 31.95
CA GLY A 339 12.79 38.36 30.85
C GLY A 339 14.06 39.17 31.11
N GLY A 340 14.41 39.93 30.06
CA GLY A 340 15.37 41.04 30.03
C GLY A 340 16.78 40.63 29.53
N VAL A 341 17.46 41.31 28.61
CA VAL A 341 17.34 42.63 27.97
C VAL A 341 18.24 42.62 26.70
N GLU A 342 17.81 43.30 25.63
CA GLU A 342 18.51 44.01 24.51
C GLU A 342 19.98 43.64 24.14
N SER A 343 20.46 43.66 22.89
CA SER A 343 20.15 44.54 21.75
C SER A 343 20.90 44.11 20.48
N ALA A 344 20.41 44.63 19.34
CA ALA A 344 21.11 44.96 18.09
C ALA A 344 21.35 43.92 16.97
N SER A 345 20.94 44.37 15.79
CA SER A 345 20.90 43.80 14.44
C SER A 345 22.24 43.76 13.70
N SER A 346 22.39 42.82 12.76
CA SER A 346 22.73 43.13 11.35
C SER A 346 22.65 41.89 10.44
N VAL A 347 22.43 42.17 9.16
CA VAL A 347 22.03 41.28 8.06
C VAL A 347 23.23 40.71 7.28
N ALA A 348 22.96 39.57 6.60
CA ALA A 348 23.54 39.03 5.35
C ALA A 348 24.71 38.00 5.38
N THR A 349 24.37 36.82 4.83
CA THR A 349 25.07 35.96 3.85
C THR A 349 26.58 35.74 3.99
N ASP A 350 27.00 34.48 4.11
CA ASP A 350 27.45 33.63 2.97
C ASP A 350 28.32 32.47 3.48
N SER A 351 28.32 31.40 2.68
CA SER A 351 29.29 30.30 2.52
C SER A 351 30.46 30.16 3.50
N GLY A 352 30.69 28.93 3.98
CA GLY A 352 31.93 28.59 4.69
C GLY A 352 32.00 27.14 5.15
N CYS A 353 32.49 26.27 4.27
CA CYS A 353 33.08 24.98 4.65
C CYS A 353 34.14 25.18 5.75
N CYS A 354 34.20 24.28 6.72
CA CYS A 354 35.33 24.19 7.64
C CYS A 354 35.81 22.75 7.72
N HIS A 355 36.90 22.46 6.98
CA HIS A 355 37.96 21.61 7.50
C HIS A 355 38.81 22.46 8.45
N GLN A 356 39.19 21.94 9.62
CA GLN A 356 40.60 21.55 9.85
C GLN A 356 40.81 20.78 11.18
N ASP A 357 41.37 19.58 11.02
CA ASP A 357 42.40 18.83 11.77
C ASP A 357 42.48 18.75 13.32
N SER A 358 42.38 17.48 13.75
CA SER A 358 43.26 16.71 14.65
C SER A 358 43.19 16.92 16.17
N CYS A 359 42.81 15.83 16.87
CA CYS A 359 43.65 15.12 17.84
C CYS A 359 43.27 13.63 17.86
N ASP A 360 44.28 12.76 17.88
CA ASP A 360 44.21 11.30 17.99
C ASP A 360 43.39 10.80 19.19
N ASP A 361 42.59 9.74 18.99
CA ASP A 361 42.49 8.67 19.98
C ASP A 361 42.35 7.31 19.29
N HIS A 362 43.36 6.47 19.49
CA HIS A 362 43.44 5.11 18.97
C HIS A 362 42.52 4.19 19.75
N SER A 363 41.39 3.81 19.16
CA SER A 363 40.69 2.58 19.54
C SER A 363 41.00 1.50 18.50
N PRO A 364 41.40 0.28 18.89
CA PRO A 364 41.75 -0.74 17.93
C PRO A 364 40.47 -1.21 17.21
N ASP A 365 40.40 -0.94 15.91
CA ASP A 365 39.45 -1.58 15.02
C ASP A 365 39.56 -3.10 15.19
N LEU A 366 38.52 -3.70 15.75
CA LEU A 366 38.29 -5.13 15.66
C LEU A 366 38.22 -5.47 14.17
N VAL A 367 39.29 -6.09 13.68
CA VAL A 367 39.39 -6.66 12.33
C VAL A 367 38.27 -7.69 12.18
N HIS A 368 37.11 -7.25 11.70
CA HIS A 368 36.07 -8.15 11.25
C HIS A 368 36.62 -8.93 10.04
N PRO A 369 36.40 -10.25 9.97
CA PRO A 369 36.85 -11.04 8.84
C PRO A 369 36.27 -10.43 7.56
N SER A 370 37.14 -10.01 6.64
CA SER A 370 36.75 -9.49 5.34
C SER A 370 36.22 -10.66 4.51
N HIS A 371 34.91 -10.83 4.49
CA HIS A 371 34.28 -11.84 3.64
C HIS A 371 34.48 -11.45 2.17
N PRO A 372 34.81 -12.40 1.28
CA PRO A 372 34.98 -12.10 -0.15
C PRO A 372 33.64 -11.64 -0.73
N THR A 373 33.64 -10.46 -1.36
CA THR A 373 32.46 -9.87 -1.99
C THR A 373 32.47 -10.05 -3.50
N PHE A 374 31.29 -10.02 -4.13
CA PHE A 374 31.12 -10.04 -5.58
C PHE A 374 29.99 -9.10 -6.00
N ILE A 375 29.93 -8.74 -7.28
CA ILE A 375 28.84 -7.94 -7.85
C ILE A 375 27.91 -8.85 -8.64
N SER A 376 26.61 -8.70 -8.41
CA SER A 376 25.55 -9.29 -9.25
C SER A 376 24.38 -8.32 -9.33
N PHE A 377 23.43 -8.57 -10.22
CA PHE A 377 22.36 -7.64 -10.53
C PHE A 377 21.02 -8.10 -9.96
N MET A 378 20.33 -7.21 -9.25
CA MET A 378 18.91 -7.35 -8.90
C MET A 378 18.14 -6.25 -9.58
N PHE A 379 17.19 -6.63 -10.45
CA PHE A 379 16.38 -5.66 -11.19
C PHE A 379 17.22 -4.56 -11.85
N HIS A 380 18.27 -4.96 -12.58
CA HIS A 380 19.23 -4.10 -13.29
C HIS A 380 20.19 -3.26 -12.42
N ASP A 381 20.06 -3.28 -11.10
CA ASP A 381 20.94 -2.54 -10.20
C ASP A 381 22.13 -3.41 -9.74
N PRO A 382 23.36 -2.89 -9.72
CA PRO A 382 24.56 -3.64 -9.31
C PRO A 382 24.67 -3.69 -7.78
N PHE A 383 24.30 -4.82 -7.19
CA PHE A 383 24.42 -5.06 -5.76
C PHE A 383 25.79 -5.62 -5.41
N THR A 384 26.36 -5.16 -4.30
CA THR A 384 27.52 -5.81 -3.66
C THR A 384 27.01 -6.93 -2.75
N PHE A 385 27.44 -8.16 -3.02
CA PHE A 385 27.02 -9.36 -2.31
C PHE A 385 28.14 -10.03 -1.53
N VAL A 386 27.75 -10.77 -0.50
CA VAL A 386 28.56 -11.76 0.23
C VAL A 386 27.79 -13.07 0.35
N LEU A 387 28.45 -14.21 0.12
CA LEU A 387 27.83 -15.54 0.21
C LEU A 387 27.63 -15.98 1.67
N LEU A 388 26.55 -16.72 1.91
CA LEU A 388 26.22 -17.34 3.20
C LEU A 388 26.68 -18.80 3.23
N ASN A 389 27.98 -19.02 3.43
CA ASN A 389 28.58 -20.37 3.36
C ASN A 389 28.52 -21.15 4.67
N GLU A 390 28.39 -20.47 5.80
CA GLU A 390 28.43 -21.10 7.13
C GLU A 390 27.04 -21.52 7.60
N THR A 391 26.97 -22.50 8.52
CA THR A 391 25.70 -22.99 9.10
C THR A 391 25.00 -21.93 9.97
N GLN A 392 25.78 -20.99 10.51
CA GLN A 392 25.37 -19.78 11.20
C GLN A 392 26.48 -18.75 11.00
N GLY A 393 26.16 -17.46 11.02
CA GLY A 393 27.17 -16.44 10.80
C GLY A 393 26.71 -15.03 11.15
N ASP A 394 27.69 -14.13 11.20
CA ASP A 394 27.52 -12.68 11.34
C ASP A 394 28.30 -12.00 10.22
N VAL A 395 27.60 -11.69 9.13
CA VAL A 395 28.19 -11.17 7.89
C VAL A 395 27.80 -9.72 7.68
N LYS A 396 28.71 -8.96 7.07
CA LYS A 396 28.51 -7.55 6.73
C LYS A 396 28.95 -7.30 5.29
N VAL A 397 28.16 -6.53 4.54
CA VAL A 397 28.48 -6.06 3.19
C VAL A 397 28.10 -4.60 3.06
N CYS A 398 28.90 -3.82 2.33
CA CYS A 398 28.67 -2.39 2.16
C CYS A 398 28.74 -1.97 0.69
N ASN A 399 28.01 -0.92 0.35
CA ASN A 399 28.12 -0.20 -0.91
C ASN A 399 28.30 1.29 -0.58
N GLY A 400 29.55 1.76 -0.65
CA GLY A 400 29.91 3.07 -0.10
C GLY A 400 29.78 3.11 1.42
N THR A 401 29.07 4.11 1.94
CA THR A 401 28.79 4.30 3.38
C THR A 401 27.61 3.47 3.88
N PHE A 402 26.77 2.98 2.97
CA PHE A 402 25.63 2.13 3.30
C PHE A 402 26.08 0.69 3.50
N CYS A 403 25.73 0.09 4.63
CA CYS A 403 26.14 -1.22 5.06
C CYS A 403 24.95 -2.04 5.57
N CYS A 404 24.94 -3.30 5.19
CA CYS A 404 23.98 -4.30 5.63
C CYS A 404 24.70 -5.35 6.47
N ARG A 405 24.11 -5.71 7.61
CA ARG A 405 24.60 -6.77 8.51
C ARG A 405 23.52 -7.83 8.67
N LEU A 406 23.92 -9.08 8.63
CA LEU A 406 23.05 -10.23 8.82
C LEU A 406 23.65 -11.14 9.88
N GLN A 407 22.92 -11.33 10.97
CA GLN A 407 23.14 -12.46 11.88
C GLN A 407 22.14 -13.54 11.51
N TYR A 408 22.59 -14.76 11.23
CA TYR A 408 21.71 -15.83 10.78
C TYR A 408 22.10 -17.19 11.34
N ARG A 409 21.13 -18.09 11.35
CA ARG A 409 21.31 -19.52 11.62
C ARG A 409 20.34 -20.31 10.76
N TRP A 410 20.85 -21.30 10.02
CA TRP A 410 20.00 -22.19 9.25
C TRP A 410 19.21 -23.13 10.18
N LEU A 411 17.89 -23.15 10.02
CA LEU A 411 16.99 -24.16 10.60
C LEU A 411 16.96 -25.42 9.73
N LEU A 412 17.00 -25.20 8.42
CA LEU A 412 17.11 -26.22 7.39
C LEU A 412 17.96 -25.63 6.27
N GLN A 413 18.99 -26.34 5.83
CA GLN A 413 19.85 -25.91 4.73
C GLN A 413 19.84 -27.00 3.65
N ASP A 414 19.33 -26.69 2.48
CA ASP A 414 19.51 -27.53 1.29
C ASP A 414 20.81 -27.12 0.60
N HIS A 415 21.78 -28.04 0.55
CA HIS A 415 23.08 -27.80 -0.09
C HIS A 415 23.01 -27.62 -1.62
N LYS A 416 21.82 -27.77 -2.22
CA LYS A 416 21.55 -27.43 -3.62
C LYS A 416 21.11 -25.98 -3.82
N GLU A 417 20.98 -25.21 -2.74
CA GLU A 417 20.61 -23.80 -2.77
C GLU A 417 21.79 -22.93 -2.32
N LEU A 418 21.98 -21.82 -3.02
CA LEU A 418 22.97 -20.80 -2.69
C LEU A 418 22.25 -19.54 -2.22
N TYR A 419 22.79 -18.90 -1.19
CA TYR A 419 22.25 -17.65 -0.65
C TYR A 419 23.33 -16.59 -0.49
N ALA A 420 22.91 -15.33 -0.64
CA ALA A 420 23.79 -14.18 -0.47
C ALA A 420 23.07 -13.03 0.25
N LEU A 421 23.82 -12.27 1.05
CA LEU A 421 23.42 -10.96 1.54
C LEU A 421 23.94 -9.89 0.58
N GLY A 422 23.07 -9.00 0.12
CA GLY A 422 23.38 -7.89 -0.77
C GLY A 422 23.11 -6.53 -0.16
N ALA A 423 23.94 -5.54 -0.54
CA ALA A 423 23.74 -4.12 -0.28
C ALA A 423 23.79 -3.33 -1.59
N PHE A 424 22.85 -2.39 -1.75
CA PHE A 424 22.85 -1.40 -2.82
C PHE A 424 22.48 -0.03 -2.27
N ALA A 425 23.22 1.00 -2.68
CA ALA A 425 22.91 2.39 -2.44
C ALA A 425 23.17 3.17 -3.74
N GLY A 426 22.12 3.63 -4.40
CA GLY A 426 22.26 4.28 -5.70
C GLY A 426 20.94 4.61 -6.38
N LEU A 427 21.04 5.13 -7.60
CA LEU A 427 19.89 5.52 -8.41
C LEU A 427 19.50 4.38 -9.36
N HIS A 428 18.27 3.90 -9.22
CA HIS A 428 17.63 3.03 -10.20
C HIS A 428 17.17 3.86 -11.40
N THR A 429 17.36 3.34 -12.62
CA THR A 429 17.10 4.11 -13.87
C THR A 429 16.36 3.33 -14.97
N VAL A 430 16.12 2.03 -14.79
CA VAL A 430 15.45 1.20 -15.79
C VAL A 430 13.95 1.25 -15.55
N ASP A 431 13.15 1.58 -16.56
CA ASP A 431 11.68 1.66 -16.45
C ASP A 431 11.17 2.63 -15.34
N GLY A 432 12.04 3.52 -14.84
CA GLY A 432 11.74 4.50 -13.81
C GLY A 432 13.02 5.12 -13.25
N ARG A 433 12.93 6.28 -12.59
CA ARG A 433 14.07 6.94 -11.95
C ARG A 433 13.77 7.14 -10.46
N TYR A 434 14.54 6.49 -9.59
CA TYR A 434 14.35 6.59 -8.14
C TYR A 434 15.56 6.09 -7.34
N ALA A 435 15.89 6.77 -6.24
CA ALA A 435 17.06 6.50 -5.41
C ALA A 435 16.78 5.50 -4.27
N LEU A 436 17.65 4.50 -4.13
CA LEU A 436 17.44 3.34 -3.28
C LEU A 436 18.59 3.12 -2.29
N GLN A 437 18.24 2.64 -1.11
CA GLN A 437 19.12 1.92 -0.20
C GLN A 437 18.47 0.58 0.12
N VAL A 438 19.11 -0.54 -0.16
CA VAL A 438 18.49 -1.86 -0.02
C VAL A 438 19.44 -2.85 0.62
N CYS A 439 18.99 -3.46 1.71
CA CYS A 439 19.57 -4.69 2.26
C CYS A 439 18.68 -5.86 1.89
N ALA A 440 19.24 -6.91 1.28
CA ALA A 440 18.46 -8.09 0.92
C ALA A 440 19.25 -9.39 1.11
N VAL A 441 18.60 -10.41 1.67
CA VAL A 441 19.06 -11.79 1.63
C VAL A 441 18.25 -12.52 0.57
N VAL A 442 18.92 -13.12 -0.41
CA VAL A 442 18.26 -13.76 -1.56
C VAL A 442 18.74 -15.18 -1.77
N ARG A 443 17.81 -16.06 -2.17
CA ARG A 443 18.15 -17.32 -2.82
C ARG A 443 18.63 -17.03 -4.24
N CYS A 444 19.80 -17.53 -4.60
CA CYS A 444 20.32 -17.43 -5.96
C CYS A 444 19.62 -18.46 -6.86
N ALA A 445 19.42 -18.13 -8.15
CA ALA A 445 18.68 -19.01 -9.07
C ALA A 445 19.43 -20.32 -9.39
N GLY A 446 20.74 -20.35 -9.19
CA GLY A 446 21.57 -21.53 -9.27
C GLY A 446 22.70 -21.50 -8.24
N LEU A 447 23.69 -22.37 -8.45
CA LEU A 447 24.86 -22.49 -7.57
C LEU A 447 26.00 -21.53 -7.95
N ASP A 448 25.78 -20.66 -8.93
CA ASP A 448 26.75 -19.65 -9.37
C ASP A 448 26.43 -18.28 -8.75
N GLN A 449 27.48 -17.54 -8.37
CA GLN A 449 27.35 -16.21 -7.75
C GLN A 449 26.59 -15.21 -8.64
N ASN A 450 26.73 -15.29 -9.96
CA ASN A 450 26.06 -14.37 -10.89
C ASN A 450 24.56 -14.66 -11.04
N SER A 451 24.07 -15.76 -10.45
CA SER A 451 22.65 -16.08 -10.38
C SER A 451 21.94 -15.44 -9.18
N CYS A 452 22.69 -14.86 -8.25
CA CYS A 452 22.13 -14.16 -7.10
C CYS A 452 21.48 -12.86 -7.57
N GLY A 453 20.17 -12.74 -7.34
CA GLY A 453 19.36 -11.62 -7.79
C GLY A 453 18.48 -11.89 -9.00
N GLN A 454 18.61 -13.06 -9.62
CA GLN A 454 17.67 -13.54 -10.65
C GLN A 454 16.35 -14.03 -10.03
N VAL A 455 15.33 -14.17 -10.87
CA VAL A 455 13.98 -14.58 -10.45
C VAL A 455 13.98 -15.98 -9.86
N VAL A 456 13.43 -16.09 -8.66
CA VAL A 456 13.28 -17.34 -7.90
C VAL A 456 11.92 -17.36 -7.22
N GLU A 457 11.12 -18.41 -7.45
CA GLU A 457 9.78 -18.53 -6.86
C GLU A 457 9.67 -19.62 -5.77
N GLU A 458 10.62 -20.56 -5.71
CA GLU A 458 10.62 -21.67 -4.76
C GLU A 458 11.95 -21.74 -4.01
N ALA A 459 11.88 -22.18 -2.76
CA ALA A 459 13.01 -22.37 -1.87
C ALA A 459 12.71 -23.46 -0.83
N GLU A 460 13.73 -24.16 -0.35
CA GLU A 460 13.62 -25.16 0.72
C GLU A 460 14.32 -24.74 2.01
N SER A 461 15.43 -24.00 1.90
CA SER A 461 16.25 -23.61 3.06
C SER A 461 15.53 -22.57 3.93
N LYS A 462 15.59 -22.76 5.25
CA LYS A 462 14.92 -21.92 6.26
C LYS A 462 15.97 -21.35 7.21
N MET A 463 15.84 -20.08 7.57
CA MET A 463 16.77 -19.42 8.48
C MET A 463 16.06 -18.60 9.55
N ASP A 464 16.64 -18.59 10.75
CA ASP A 464 16.43 -17.51 11.71
C ASP A 464 17.40 -16.38 11.36
N PHE A 465 16.97 -15.12 11.45
CA PHE A 465 17.83 -13.99 11.14
C PHE A 465 17.53 -12.71 11.91
N LEU A 466 18.56 -11.86 11.98
CA LEU A 466 18.51 -10.44 12.30
C LEU A 466 19.19 -9.69 11.14
N LEU A 467 18.41 -8.96 10.35
CA LEU A 467 18.88 -8.14 9.24
C LEU A 467 18.90 -6.67 9.68
N GLU A 468 20.02 -5.99 9.51
CA GLU A 468 20.22 -4.60 9.89
C GLU A 468 20.82 -3.80 8.72
N GLY A 469 20.42 -2.54 8.57
CA GLY A 469 21.07 -1.57 7.69
C GLY A 469 21.10 -0.17 8.28
N ASN A 470 22.11 0.64 7.95
CA ASN A 470 22.22 2.05 8.33
C ASN A 470 21.65 2.95 7.22
N PHE A 471 20.35 3.19 7.26
CA PHE A 471 19.65 3.95 6.22
C PHE A 471 19.73 5.45 6.45
N ASP A 472 19.88 6.21 5.37
CA ASP A 472 19.78 7.68 5.35
C ASP A 472 18.32 8.15 5.13
N THR A 473 17.37 7.24 5.31
CA THR A 473 15.93 7.48 5.13
C THR A 473 15.12 6.77 6.21
N LYS A 474 13.99 7.39 6.59
CA LYS A 474 12.98 6.76 7.48
C LYS A 474 12.01 5.86 6.73
N CYS A 475 11.95 6.01 5.41
CA CYS A 475 11.03 5.33 4.50
C CYS A 475 11.64 3.99 4.07
N VAL A 476 11.62 3.04 5.00
CA VAL A 476 12.10 1.66 4.81
C VAL A 476 10.94 0.69 4.92
N TYR A 477 10.79 -0.15 3.88
CA TYR A 477 9.71 -1.10 3.66
C TYR A 477 10.25 -2.54 3.80
N PRO A 478 10.00 -3.20 4.94
CA PRO A 478 10.51 -4.55 5.22
C PRO A 478 9.65 -5.65 4.59
N SER A 479 10.26 -6.69 4.04
CA SER A 479 9.54 -7.87 3.53
C SER A 479 10.24 -9.19 3.86
N ILE A 480 9.43 -10.24 4.01
CA ILE A 480 9.88 -11.64 4.12
C ILE A 480 8.99 -12.47 3.20
N LEU A 481 9.58 -12.97 2.12
CA LEU A 481 8.90 -13.78 1.12
C LEU A 481 9.50 -15.18 1.10
N THR A 482 8.63 -16.16 1.30
CA THR A 482 8.99 -17.58 1.30
C THR A 482 8.50 -18.28 0.04
N SER A 483 8.93 -19.54 -0.12
CA SER A 483 8.64 -20.42 -1.25
C SER A 483 7.18 -20.35 -1.64
N ARG A 484 6.90 -20.20 -2.93
CA ARG A 484 5.55 -20.02 -3.50
C ARG A 484 4.85 -18.73 -3.08
N MET A 485 5.63 -17.67 -2.89
CA MET A 485 5.17 -16.32 -2.61
C MET A 485 4.33 -16.20 -1.32
N PHE A 486 4.67 -17.04 -0.32
CA PHE A 486 4.05 -16.94 0.99
C PHE A 486 4.70 -15.82 1.81
N LEU A 487 3.87 -14.89 2.31
CA LEU A 487 4.32 -13.79 3.16
C LEU A 487 4.50 -14.27 4.61
N GLU A 488 5.62 -13.92 5.21
CA GLU A 488 5.82 -14.05 6.66
C GLU A 488 5.98 -12.66 7.30
N GLN A 489 5.53 -12.52 8.54
CA GLN A 489 5.65 -11.29 9.31
C GLN A 489 6.88 -11.36 10.22
N PRO A 490 7.69 -10.29 10.32
CA PRO A 490 8.83 -10.27 11.24
C PRO A 490 8.36 -10.33 12.70
N GLU A 491 9.16 -10.96 13.55
CA GLU A 491 8.96 -10.96 15.01
C GLU A 491 9.11 -9.56 15.59
N SER A 492 10.07 -8.79 15.07
CA SER A 492 10.27 -7.39 15.46
C SER A 492 10.85 -6.57 14.32
N LEU A 493 10.38 -5.34 14.21
CA LEU A 493 10.93 -4.29 13.36
C LEU A 493 11.26 -3.08 14.23
N GLN A 494 12.51 -2.63 14.21
CA GLN A 494 12.98 -1.48 14.99
C GLN A 494 13.59 -0.44 14.05
N LYS A 495 13.22 0.83 14.26
CA LYS A 495 13.80 1.98 13.55
C LYS A 495 14.45 2.89 14.59
N ALA A 496 15.77 2.95 14.59
CA ALA A 496 16.55 3.76 15.52
C ALA A 496 16.69 5.22 15.02
N PRO A 497 16.88 6.20 15.93
CA PRO A 497 17.04 7.60 15.55
C PRO A 497 18.26 7.90 14.68
N ASP A 498 19.28 7.04 14.72
CA ASP A 498 20.52 7.14 13.96
C ASP A 498 20.43 6.52 12.55
N GLY A 499 19.22 6.20 12.08
CA GLY A 499 18.98 5.63 10.76
C GLY A 499 19.10 4.11 10.69
N ARG A 500 19.50 3.44 11.78
CA ARG A 500 19.53 1.97 11.79
C ARG A 500 18.13 1.38 11.77
N VAL A 501 17.90 0.46 10.84
CA VAL A 501 16.67 -0.34 10.78
C VAL A 501 17.03 -1.80 10.94
N THR A 502 16.38 -2.46 11.90
CA THR A 502 16.64 -3.85 12.25
C THR A 502 15.36 -4.66 12.15
N MET A 503 15.40 -5.76 11.40
CA MET A 503 14.31 -6.71 11.23
C MET A 503 14.76 -8.09 11.74
N LYS A 504 14.03 -8.62 12.72
CA LYS A 504 14.26 -9.95 13.28
C LYS A 504 13.15 -10.89 12.87
N HIS A 505 13.52 -12.11 12.49
CA HIS A 505 12.58 -13.19 12.26
C HIS A 505 13.12 -14.52 12.76
N SER A 506 12.25 -15.37 13.26
CA SER A 506 12.61 -16.69 13.78
C SER A 506 11.48 -17.69 13.57
N ASN A 507 11.82 -18.98 13.58
CA ASN A 507 10.88 -20.09 13.32
C ASN A 507 10.19 -19.99 11.96
N MET A 508 10.98 -19.68 10.92
CA MET A 508 10.49 -19.56 9.55
C MET A 508 9.75 -20.83 9.09
N LYS A 509 8.57 -20.66 8.48
CA LYS A 509 7.68 -21.77 8.12
C LYS A 509 7.97 -22.29 6.72
N GLY A 510 8.17 -21.42 5.74
CA GLY A 510 8.54 -21.74 4.36
C GLY A 510 10.05 -21.64 4.10
N GLY A 511 10.54 -22.18 2.98
CA GLY A 511 11.91 -21.88 2.53
C GLY A 511 12.03 -20.41 2.12
N LEU A 512 13.13 -19.74 2.46
CA LEU A 512 13.33 -18.32 2.19
C LEU A 512 13.58 -18.08 0.69
N VAL A 513 12.73 -17.32 0.02
CA VAL A 513 13.05 -16.82 -1.33
C VAL A 513 13.87 -15.54 -1.21
N THR A 514 13.37 -14.59 -0.42
CA THR A 514 14.00 -13.29 -0.21
C THR A 514 13.48 -12.64 1.06
N THR A 515 14.35 -11.91 1.74
CA THR A 515 13.94 -10.93 2.75
C THR A 515 14.69 -9.64 2.50
N CYS A 516 14.01 -8.50 2.62
CA CYS A 516 14.63 -7.21 2.34
C CYS A 516 14.17 -6.10 3.28
N LEU A 517 15.06 -5.12 3.44
CA LEU A 517 14.76 -3.79 3.93
C LEU A 517 14.91 -2.84 2.73
N TYR A 518 13.79 -2.43 2.13
CA TYR A 518 13.77 -1.61 0.92
C TYR A 518 13.58 -0.13 1.29
N GLY A 519 14.66 0.65 1.25
CA GLY A 519 14.70 2.06 1.58
C GLY A 519 14.57 2.97 0.36
N ARG A 520 13.70 3.97 0.44
CA ARG A 520 13.54 5.02 -0.58
C ARG A 520 14.12 6.34 -0.12
N MET A 521 15.02 6.90 -0.92
CA MET A 521 15.63 8.22 -0.71
C MET A 521 14.97 9.25 -1.64
N TYR A 522 13.69 9.53 -1.42
CA TYR A 522 12.87 10.36 -2.32
C TYR A 522 13.49 11.70 -2.69
N HIS A 523 14.23 12.32 -1.77
CA HIS A 523 14.89 13.61 -1.98
C HIS A 523 16.01 13.56 -3.04
N LEU A 524 16.52 12.37 -3.37
CA LEU A 524 17.59 12.14 -4.33
C LEU A 524 17.10 11.67 -5.71
N ASP A 525 15.78 11.53 -5.94
CA ASP A 525 15.26 11.01 -7.21
C ASP A 525 15.60 11.92 -8.41
N ASN A 526 15.72 13.23 -8.15
CA ASN A 526 15.97 14.29 -9.15
C ASN A 526 17.38 14.89 -9.12
N GLU A 527 18.26 14.39 -8.25
CA GLU A 527 19.70 14.69 -8.32
C GLU A 527 20.34 13.88 -9.46
#